data_AF-A0A352LPH2-F1
#
_entry.id   AF-A0A352LPH2-F1
#
_cell.length_a   1.000
_cell.length_b   1.000
_cell.length_c   1.000
_cell.angle_alpha   90.00
_cell.angle_beta   90.00
_cell.angle_gamma   90.00
#
_symmetry.space_group_name_H-M   'P 1'
#
loop_
_entity.id
_entity.type
_entity.pdbx_description
1 polymer ?
#
loop_
_entity_poly.entity_id
_entity_poly.type
_entity_poly.pdbx_seq_one_letter_code
_entity_poly.pdbx_strand_id
1 'polypeptide(L)'
;MKRIGLFILTNIAVVVMLGIVLNVVSMVTGVNFGQMAGSDLDVTALLLFALVVGFTGSIISLLMSKQMAKMSMGVQLINTNNPAPGLESWLVDVVRELSEKAGVKMPEVGIYDGEPNAF
;
A
#
# COMPACT_ATOMS: atom_id res chain seq x y z
N MET A 1 0.62 8.78 27.10
CA MET A 1 -0.34 7.67 27.26
C MET A 1 -1.04 7.26 25.97
N LYS A 2 -1.73 8.16 25.24
CA LYS A 2 -2.47 7.79 24.00
C LYS A 2 -1.61 7.12 22.91
N ARG A 3 -0.40 7.62 22.64
CA ARG A 3 0.52 7.04 21.63
C ARG A 3 0.96 5.62 21.96
N ILE A 4 1.26 5.35 23.23
CA ILE A 4 1.67 4.02 23.72
C ILE A 4 0.49 3.05 23.66
N GLY A 5 -0.72 3.49 24.06
CA GLY A 5 -1.93 2.68 23.96
C GLY A 5 -2.28 2.32 22.52
N LEU A 6 -2.23 3.29 21.59
CA LEU A 6 -2.42 3.04 20.15
C LEU A 6 -1.36 2.08 19.60
N PHE A 7 -0.08 2.25 19.97
CA PHE A 7 0.98 1.34 19.53
C PHE A 7 0.70 -0.10 19.96
N ILE A 8 0.35 -0.34 21.22
CA ILE A 8 0.05 -1.67 21.73
C ILE A 8 -1.18 -2.25 21.03
N LEU A 9 -2.25 -1.46 20.89
CA LEU A 9 -3.48 -1.90 20.23
C LEU A 9 -3.23 -2.29 18.76
N THR A 10 -2.45 -1.50 18.03
CA THR A 10 -2.07 -1.82 16.65
C THR A 10 -1.28 -3.12 16.57
N ASN A 11 -0.32 -3.35 17.46
CA ASN A 11 0.43 -4.62 17.47
C ASN A 11 -0.48 -5.82 17.76
N ILE A 12 -1.40 -5.71 18.72
CA ILE A 12 -2.38 -6.77 19.01
C ILE A 12 -3.27 -7.00 17.79
N ALA A 13 -3.77 -5.94 17.15
CA ALA A 13 -4.60 -6.05 15.95
C ALA A 13 -3.87 -6.76 14.81
N VAL A 14 -2.57 -6.50 14.63
CA VAL A 14 -1.73 -7.20 13.64
C VAL A 14 -1.60 -8.69 13.96
N VAL A 15 -1.34 -9.05 15.22
CA VAL A 15 -1.25 -10.47 15.64
C VAL A 15 -2.58 -11.19 15.42
N VAL A 16 -3.70 -10.56 15.78
CA VAL A 16 -5.04 -11.12 15.55
C VAL A 16 -5.32 -11.29 14.05
N MET A 17 -5.00 -10.29 13.25
CA MET A 17 -5.18 -10.34 11.80
C MET A 17 -4.35 -11.47 11.17
N LEU A 18 -3.09 -11.63 11.58
CA LEU A 18 -2.23 -12.72 11.14
C LEU A 18 -2.81 -14.09 11.56
N GLY A 19 -3.35 -14.20 12.77
CA GLY A 19 -4.06 -15.40 13.22
C GLY A 19 -5.28 -15.73 12.36
N ILE A 20 -6.09 -14.73 11.99
CA ILE A 20 -7.25 -14.91 11.09
C ILE A 20 -6.80 -15.39 9.72
N VAL A 21 -5.78 -14.74 9.13
CA VAL A 21 -5.25 -15.10 7.82
C VAL A 21 -4.75 -16.55 7.81
N LEU A 22 -3.97 -16.96 8.81
CA LEU A 22 -3.47 -18.34 8.90
C LEU A 22 -4.60 -19.36 9.11
N ASN A 23 -5.63 -19.03 9.88
CA ASN A 23 -6.80 -19.90 10.05
C ASN A 23 -7.57 -20.09 8.74
N VAL A 24 -7.80 -19.02 7.98
CA VAL A 24 -8.47 -19.11 6.67
C VAL A 24 -7.66 -19.96 5.71
N VAL A 25 -6.34 -19.75 5.66
CA VAL A 25 -5.45 -20.55 4.80
C VAL A 25 -5.46 -22.01 5.22
N SER A 26 -5.40 -22.30 6.53
CA SER A 26 -5.48 -23.66 7.08
C SER A 26 -6.79 -24.34 6.70
N MET A 27 -7.92 -23.63 6.79
CA MET A 27 -9.24 -24.14 6.39
C MET A 27 -9.31 -24.48 4.90
N VAL A 28 -8.73 -23.64 4.04
CA VAL A 28 -8.76 -23.83 2.57
C VAL A 28 -7.80 -24.93 2.13
N THR A 29 -6.63 -25.03 2.75
CA THR A 29 -5.55 -25.95 2.34
C THR A 29 -5.53 -27.26 3.11
N GLY A 30 -6.24 -27.35 4.25
CA GLY A 30 -6.23 -28.49 5.16
C GLY A 30 -4.94 -28.64 5.97
N VAL A 31 -4.00 -27.69 5.82
CA VAL A 31 -2.67 -27.78 6.42
C VAL A 31 -2.67 -27.23 7.84
N ASN A 32 -2.07 -27.99 8.76
CA ASN A 32 -1.96 -27.59 10.16
C ASN A 32 -0.60 -26.90 10.43
N PHE A 33 -0.66 -25.58 10.51
CA PHE A 33 0.48 -24.72 10.83
C PHE A 33 1.07 -24.96 12.25
N GLY A 34 0.39 -25.72 13.12
CA GLY A 34 0.91 -26.12 14.43
C GLY A 34 2.08 -27.10 14.38
N GLN A 35 2.31 -27.80 13.26
CA GLN A 35 3.43 -28.74 13.08
C GLN A 35 4.63 -28.12 12.34
N MET A 36 4.69 -26.80 12.21
CA MET A 36 5.82 -26.11 11.56
C MET A 36 7.15 -26.20 12.35
N ALA A 37 7.13 -26.67 13.60
CA ALA A 37 8.32 -26.82 14.44
C ALA A 37 8.34 -28.20 15.12
N GLY A 38 9.30 -29.05 14.74
CA GLY A 38 9.46 -30.42 15.27
C GLY A 38 10.41 -31.27 14.40
N SER A 39 10.65 -32.53 14.80
CA SER A 39 11.52 -33.48 14.07
C SER A 39 10.98 -33.87 12.68
N ASP A 40 9.66 -33.77 12.48
CA ASP A 40 8.99 -33.94 11.19
C ASP A 40 8.49 -32.57 10.70
N LEU A 41 9.29 -31.93 9.85
CA LEU A 41 9.00 -30.60 9.31
C LEU A 41 7.97 -30.71 8.18
N ASP A 42 6.81 -30.07 8.33
CA ASP A 42 5.85 -29.94 7.23
C ASP A 42 6.30 -28.84 6.25
N VAL A 43 7.03 -29.25 5.21
CA VAL A 43 7.50 -28.36 4.13
C VAL A 43 6.32 -27.70 3.39
N THR A 44 5.17 -28.36 3.30
CA THR A 44 3.97 -27.82 2.65
C THR A 44 3.40 -26.67 3.48
N ALA A 45 3.34 -26.83 4.80
CA ALA A 45 2.97 -25.76 5.72
C ALA A 45 3.91 -24.55 5.62
N LEU A 46 5.21 -24.79 5.56
CA LEU A 46 6.18 -23.69 5.43
C LEU A 46 6.04 -22.92 4.12
N LEU A 47 5.82 -23.61 2.99
CA LEU A 47 5.63 -22.96 1.69
C LEU A 47 4.34 -22.14 1.65
N LEU A 48 3.23 -22.67 2.18
CA LEU A 48 1.97 -21.93 2.27
C LEU A 48 2.09 -20.72 3.19
N PHE A 49 2.77 -20.88 4.33
CA PHE A 49 3.06 -19.77 5.23
C PHE A 49 3.88 -18.68 4.54
N ALA A 50 4.98 -19.06 3.88
CA ALA A 50 5.85 -18.13 3.17
C ALA A 50 5.11 -17.40 2.03
N LEU A 51 4.23 -18.12 1.30
CA LEU A 51 3.38 -17.53 0.28
C LEU A 51 2.44 -16.49 0.89
N VAL A 52 1.69 -16.85 1.92
CA VAL A 52 0.71 -15.95 2.54
C VAL A 52 1.38 -14.72 3.13
N VAL A 53 2.43 -14.90 3.93
CA VAL A 53 3.15 -13.80 4.57
C VAL A 53 3.87 -12.94 3.53
N GLY A 54 4.53 -13.56 2.55
CA GLY A 54 5.24 -12.86 1.48
C GLY A 54 4.32 -12.00 0.62
N PHE A 55 3.20 -12.56 0.14
CA PHE A 55 2.22 -11.82 -0.65
C PHE A 55 1.49 -10.75 0.17
N THR A 56 1.19 -11.02 1.44
CA THR A 56 0.60 -10.01 2.34
C THR A 56 1.54 -8.81 2.47
N GLY A 57 2.84 -9.05 2.69
CA GLY A 57 3.85 -8.00 2.76
C GLY A 57 3.98 -7.21 1.46
N SER A 58 3.99 -7.89 0.30
CA SER A 58 4.10 -7.20 -1.00
C SER A 58 2.86 -6.37 -1.33
N ILE A 59 1.66 -6.85 -1.01
CA ILE A 59 0.41 -6.10 -1.22
C ILE A 59 0.38 -4.85 -0.35
N ILE A 60 0.72 -4.97 0.94
CA ILE A 60 0.80 -3.82 1.85
C ILE A 60 1.83 -2.81 1.32
N SER A 61 3.01 -3.28 0.89
CA SER A 61 4.04 -2.42 0.29
C SER A 61 3.54 -1.69 -0.95
N LEU A 62 2.85 -2.39 -1.86
CA LEU A 62 2.27 -1.81 -3.07
C LEU A 62 1.22 -0.73 -2.75
N LEU A 63 0.32 -1.00 -1.80
CA LEU A 63 -0.70 -0.04 -1.37
C LEU A 63 -0.08 1.22 -0.74
N MET A 64 1.03 1.07 -0.02
CA MET A 64 1.76 2.21 0.55
C MET A 64 2.64 2.95 -0.45
N SER A 65 3.09 2.28 -1.53
CA SER A 65 4.10 2.80 -2.46
C SER A 65 3.80 4.20 -2.97
N LYS A 66 2.56 4.44 -3.43
CA LYS A 66 2.13 5.75 -3.96
C LYS A 66 2.21 6.85 -2.90
N GLN A 67 1.75 6.58 -1.68
CA GLN A 67 1.77 7.57 -0.61
C GLN A 67 3.20 7.84 -0.14
N MET A 68 4.03 6.81 -0.03
CA MET A 68 5.45 6.95 0.30
C MET A 68 6.21 7.76 -0.76
N ALA A 69 5.95 7.53 -2.06
CA ALA A 69 6.54 8.32 -3.13
C ALA A 69 6.18 9.81 -3.02
N LYS A 70 4.89 10.12 -2.82
CA LYS A 70 4.43 11.50 -2.62
C LYS A 70 5.09 12.19 -1.43
N MET A 71 5.16 11.49 -0.29
CA MET A 71 5.77 12.03 0.94
C MET A 71 7.29 12.20 0.82
N SER A 72 7.98 11.21 0.26
CA SER A 72 9.45 11.22 0.16
C SER A 72 9.97 12.31 -0.80
N MET A 73 9.25 12.60 -1.87
CA MET A 73 9.59 13.68 -2.81
C MET A 73 9.03 15.05 -2.39
N GLY A 74 8.23 15.13 -1.33
CA GLY A 74 7.64 16.39 -0.90
C GLY A 74 6.63 16.96 -1.91
N VAL A 75 5.90 16.09 -2.63
CA VAL A 75 4.93 16.52 -3.65
C VAL A 75 3.81 17.32 -3.00
N GLN A 76 3.61 18.55 -3.47
CA GLN A 76 2.48 19.40 -3.14
C GLN A 76 1.34 19.11 -4.10
N LEU A 77 0.27 18.50 -3.58
CA LEU A 77 -0.92 18.17 -4.37
C LEU A 77 -1.72 19.43 -4.71
N ILE A 78 -2.07 19.59 -5.98
CA ILE A 78 -2.92 20.67 -6.47
C ILE A 78 -4.40 20.27 -6.31
N ASN A 79 -5.24 21.21 -5.88
CA ASN A 79 -6.68 21.00 -5.89
C ASN A 79 -7.22 21.11 -7.33
N THR A 80 -7.44 19.98 -8.00
CA THR A 80 -7.91 19.93 -9.39
C THR A 80 -9.29 20.55 -9.62
N ASN A 81 -10.11 20.71 -8.58
CA ASN A 81 -11.45 21.31 -8.66
C ASN A 81 -11.42 22.83 -8.45
N ASN A 82 -10.38 23.36 -7.80
CA ASN A 82 -10.19 24.78 -7.58
C ASN A 82 -8.69 25.12 -7.54
N PRO A 83 -8.00 25.04 -8.69
CA PRO A 83 -6.56 25.29 -8.76
C PRO A 83 -6.26 26.78 -8.59
N ALA A 84 -5.08 27.11 -8.04
CA ALA A 84 -4.67 28.51 -7.94
C ALA A 84 -4.47 29.13 -9.35
N PRO A 85 -4.70 30.44 -9.52
CA PRO A 85 -4.45 31.11 -10.79
C PRO A 85 -2.99 31.02 -11.24
N GLY A 86 -2.76 30.82 -12.53
CA GLY A 86 -1.43 30.84 -13.14
C GLY A 86 -0.94 29.44 -13.48
N LEU A 87 0.15 29.01 -12.85
CA LEU A 87 0.82 27.75 -13.19
C LEU A 87 -0.06 26.53 -12.86
N GLU A 88 -0.71 26.50 -11.69
CA GLU A 88 -1.54 25.37 -11.28
C GLU A 88 -2.74 25.17 -12.21
N SER A 89 -3.47 26.25 -12.51
CA SER A 89 -4.62 26.18 -13.42
C SER A 89 -4.21 25.70 -14.81
N TRP A 90 -3.13 26.25 -15.36
CA TRP A 90 -2.61 25.84 -16.66
C TRP A 90 -2.21 24.36 -16.67
N LEU A 91 -1.48 23.90 -15.65
CA LEU A 91 -1.02 22.52 -15.56
C LEU A 91 -2.21 21.54 -15.44
N VAL A 92 -3.20 21.86 -14.61
CA VAL A 92 -4.40 21.03 -14.44
C VAL A 92 -5.19 20.95 -15.75
N ASP A 93 -5.32 22.05 -16.49
CA ASP A 93 -6.03 22.07 -17.77
C ASP A 93 -5.32 21.23 -18.83
N VAL A 94 -3.99 21.33 -18.93
CA VAL A 94 -3.17 20.51 -19.84
C VAL A 94 -3.32 19.03 -19.51
N VAL A 95 -3.18 18.64 -18.24
CA VAL A 95 -3.33 17.24 -17.82
C VAL A 95 -4.75 16.74 -18.07
N ARG A 96 -5.78 17.59 -17.90
CA ARG A 96 -7.17 17.24 -18.19
C ARG A 96 -7.38 16.94 -19.67
N GLU A 97 -6.89 17.81 -20.56
CA GLU A 97 -6.98 17.60 -22.01
C GLU A 97 -6.26 16.32 -22.44
N LEU A 98 -5.06 16.07 -21.89
CA LEU A 98 -4.30 14.85 -22.17
C LEU A 98 -5.02 13.59 -21.66
N SER A 99 -5.62 13.66 -20.47
CA SER A 99 -6.36 12.54 -19.87
C SER A 99 -7.61 12.20 -20.66
N GLU A 100 -8.36 13.21 -21.10
CA GLU A 100 -9.55 13.05 -21.94
C GLU A 100 -9.19 12.44 -23.30
N LYS A 101 -8.13 12.93 -23.95
CA LYS A 101 -7.63 12.36 -25.22
C LYS A 101 -7.18 10.92 -25.07
N ALA A 102 -6.56 10.57 -23.95
CA ALA A 102 -6.14 9.21 -23.64
C ALA A 102 -7.28 8.32 -23.13
N GLY A 103 -8.47 8.87 -22.88
CA GLY A 103 -9.62 8.13 -22.34
C GLY A 103 -9.41 7.63 -20.90
N VAL A 104 -8.51 8.26 -20.13
CA VAL A 104 -8.22 7.89 -18.74
C VAL A 104 -8.87 8.87 -17.77
N LYS A 105 -9.18 8.37 -16.57
CA LYS A 105 -9.69 9.23 -15.49
C LYS A 105 -8.64 10.28 -15.12
N MET A 106 -9.09 11.51 -14.88
CA MET A 106 -8.25 12.61 -14.42
C MET A 106 -7.37 12.16 -13.23
N PRO A 107 -6.04 12.16 -13.37
CA PRO A 107 -5.13 11.78 -12.30
C PRO A 107 -5.01 12.88 -11.24
N GLU A 108 -4.41 12.53 -10.10
CA GLU A 108 -3.94 13.52 -9.15
C GLU A 108 -2.77 14.30 -9.78
N VAL A 109 -2.77 15.62 -9.64
CA VAL A 109 -1.69 16.48 -10.13
C VAL A 109 -0.99 17.12 -8.94
N GLY A 110 0.33 17.17 -8.97
CA GLY A 110 1.13 17.82 -7.93
C GLY A 110 2.45 18.35 -8.48
N ILE A 111 3.06 19.25 -7.72
CA ILE A 111 4.36 19.85 -8.02
C ILE A 111 5.31 19.49 -6.88
N TYR A 112 6.56 19.19 -7.22
CA TYR A 112 7.62 18.97 -6.23
C TYR A 112 8.80 19.89 -6.55
N ASP A 113 9.63 20.15 -5.54
CA ASP A 113 10.85 20.93 -5.70
C ASP A 113 12.03 19.98 -5.97
N GLY A 114 12.73 20.15 -7.08
CA GLY A 114 13.82 19.26 -7.48
C GLY A 114 14.28 19.48 -8.91
N GLU A 115 15.03 18.50 -9.43
CA GLU A 115 15.50 18.54 -10.82
C GLU A 115 14.34 18.53 -11.82
N PRO A 116 14.50 19.12 -13.02
CA PRO A 116 13.46 19.16 -14.05
C PRO A 116 13.07 17.74 -14.53
N ASN A 117 12.03 17.17 -13.93
CA ASN A 117 11.54 15.83 -14.23
C ASN A 117 10.02 15.72 -13.99
N ALA A 118 9.37 14.70 -14.57
CA ALA A 118 7.95 14.38 -14.41
C ALA A 118 7.75 12.86 -14.47
N PHE A 119 6.88 12.32 -13.60
CA PHE A 119 6.62 10.88 -13.45
C PHE A 119 5.19 10.60 -12.98
#